data_AF-A0A346PS52-F1
#
_entry.id   AF-A0A346PS52-F1
#
_cell.length_a   1.000
_cell.length_b   1.000
_cell.length_c   1.000
_cell.angle_alpha   90.00
_cell.angle_beta   90.00
_cell.angle_gamma   90.00
#
_symmetry.space_group_name_H-M   'P 1'
#
loop_
_entity.id
_entity.type
_entity.pdbx_description
1 polymer ?
#
loop_
_entity_poly.entity_id
_entity_poly.type
_entity_poly.pdbx_seq_one_letter_code
_entity_poly.pdbx_strand_id
1 'polypeptide(L)'
;MSVITGDSTDRTPRRFTAGLEDGQSVVVEITGDPDNHARIAVQLEDGPRWTFTVSDDVAVPDVDASTDELPTWIEPLLHRLGLEGVDA
;
A
#
# COMPACT_ATOMS: atom_id res chain seq x y z
N MET A 1 -30.93 12.15 22.68
CA MET A 1 -30.82 10.88 21.95
C MET A 1 -30.20 11.20 20.61
N SER A 2 -28.90 10.95 20.45
CA SER A 2 -28.20 11.21 19.19
C SER A 2 -28.00 9.88 18.49
N VAL A 3 -28.66 9.73 17.36
CA VAL A 3 -28.50 8.58 16.46
C VAL A 3 -27.22 8.80 15.65
N ILE A 4 -26.19 8.01 15.95
CA ILE A 4 -25.05 7.84 15.06
C ILE A 4 -25.49 6.92 13.93
N THR A 5 -25.94 7.52 12.83
CA THR A 5 -26.06 6.84 11.54
C THR A 5 -24.65 6.46 11.10
N GLY A 6 -24.22 5.25 11.46
CA GLY A 6 -23.06 4.60 10.86
C GLY A 6 -23.46 4.20 9.44
N ASP A 7 -23.29 5.13 8.50
CA ASP A 7 -23.37 4.84 7.08
C ASP A 7 -22.35 3.76 6.74
N SER A 8 -22.86 2.64 6.27
CA SER A 8 -22.11 1.45 5.91
C SER A 8 -21.52 1.66 4.51
N THR A 9 -20.44 2.45 4.38
CA THR A 9 -19.46 2.35 3.28
C THR A 9 -18.12 2.96 3.71
N ASP A 10 -17.30 2.21 4.46
CA ASP A 10 -15.90 2.58 4.73
C ASP A 10 -15.06 2.44 3.44
N ARG A 11 -15.27 3.34 2.48
CA ARG A 11 -14.42 3.52 1.28
C ARG A 11 -13.29 4.50 1.57
N THR A 12 -12.82 4.53 2.81
CA THR A 12 -11.79 5.47 3.24
C THR A 12 -10.43 4.91 2.83
N PRO A 13 -9.64 5.61 1.99
CA PRO A 13 -8.27 5.19 1.72
C PRO A 13 -7.53 5.07 3.05
N ARG A 14 -6.94 3.90 3.29
CA ARG A 14 -6.20 3.60 4.52
C ARG A 14 -4.77 4.10 4.33
N ARG A 15 -4.47 5.23 4.97
CA ARG A 15 -3.12 5.80 4.99
C ARG A 15 -2.50 5.63 6.37
N PHE A 16 -1.30 5.09 6.42
CA PHE A 16 -0.51 4.97 7.64
C PHE A 16 0.99 5.15 7.34
N THR A 17 1.74 5.57 8.35
CA THR A 17 3.19 5.69 8.26
C THR A 17 3.81 4.46 8.90
N ALA A 18 4.69 3.79 8.16
CA ALA A 18 5.48 2.67 8.65
C ALA A 18 6.95 3.09 8.81
N GLY A 19 7.54 2.77 9.96
CA GLY A 19 8.98 2.90 10.15
C GLY A 19 9.73 1.73 9.52
N LEU A 20 10.76 2.04 8.75
CA LEU A 20 11.72 1.07 8.22
C LEU A 20 12.84 0.83 9.24
N GLU A 21 13.51 -0.32 9.11
CA GLU A 21 14.60 -0.72 10.04
C GLU A 21 15.84 0.18 9.92
N ASP A 22 16.05 0.81 8.76
CA ASP A 22 17.10 1.81 8.53
C ASP A 22 16.80 3.19 9.15
N GLY A 23 15.69 3.34 9.89
CA GLY A 23 15.30 4.60 10.54
C GLY A 23 14.59 5.59 9.61
N GLN A 24 14.30 5.20 8.37
CA GLN A 24 13.45 5.96 7.45
C GLN A 24 11.96 5.70 7.72
N SER A 25 11.11 6.68 7.41
CA SER A 25 9.66 6.53 7.46
C SER A 25 9.09 6.47 6.05
N VAL A 26 8.18 5.54 5.81
CA VAL A 26 7.39 5.46 4.57
C VAL A 26 5.92 5.68 4.86
N VAL A 27 5.28 6.42 3.97
CA VAL A 27 3.84 6.58 3.94
C VAL A 27 3.28 5.51 3.02
N VAL A 28 2.41 4.66 3.57
CA VAL A 28 1.68 3.66 2.82
C VAL A 28 0.23 4.11 2.72
N GLU A 29 -0.27 4.19 1.49
CA GLU A 29 -1.65 4.54 1.16
C GLU A 29 -2.28 3.38 0.40
N ILE A 30 -3.25 2.72 1.03
CA ILE A 30 -4.01 1.63 0.45
C ILE A 30 -5.38 2.16 0.05
N THR A 31 -5.67 2.13 -1.24
CA THR A 31 -6.94 2.58 -1.82
C THR A 31 -7.65 1.38 -2.46
N GLY A 32 -8.94 1.14 -2.17
CA GLY A 32 -9.62 -0.09 -2.63
C GLY A 32 -11.13 0.00 -3.01
N ASP A 33 -11.52 -1.02 -3.81
CA ASP A 33 -12.84 -1.58 -4.25
C ASP A 33 -13.53 -1.07 -5.55
N PRO A 34 -14.15 -1.98 -6.38
CA PRO A 34 -14.98 -3.14 -5.98
C PRO A 34 -14.78 -4.57 -6.58
N ASP A 35 -13.83 -4.87 -7.48
CA ASP A 35 -13.70 -6.22 -8.09
C ASP A 35 -12.30 -6.85 -7.89
N ASN A 36 -11.74 -6.76 -6.67
CA ASN A 36 -10.51 -7.47 -6.27
C ASN A 36 -9.17 -6.89 -6.80
N HIS A 37 -9.08 -5.56 -6.92
CA HIS A 37 -7.87 -4.83 -7.32
C HIS A 37 -7.57 -3.64 -6.40
N ALA A 38 -7.02 -3.89 -5.22
CA ALA A 38 -6.58 -2.82 -4.32
C ALA A 38 -5.30 -2.16 -4.87
N ARG A 39 -5.15 -0.85 -4.74
CA ARG A 39 -3.91 -0.14 -5.11
C ARG A 39 -3.19 0.33 -3.86
N ILE A 40 -1.90 -0.01 -3.76
CA ILE A 40 -1.03 0.35 -2.66
C ILE A 40 0.01 1.32 -3.19
N ALA A 41 0.03 2.54 -2.68
CA ALA A 41 1.11 3.48 -2.92
C ALA A 41 2.02 3.52 -1.69
N VAL A 42 3.31 3.30 -1.90
CA VAL A 42 4.36 3.39 -0.88
C VAL A 42 5.25 4.57 -1.26
N GLN A 43 5.38 5.55 -0.38
CA GLN A 43 6.19 6.74 -0.62
C GLN A 43 7.14 6.98 0.56
N LEU A 44 8.42 7.17 0.27
CA LEU A 44 9.36 7.73 1.25
C LEU A 44 9.09 9.23 1.46
N GLU A 45 9.16 9.72 2.70
CA GLU A 45 8.87 11.14 3.02
C GLU A 45 9.60 12.14 2.11
N ASP A 46 10.88 11.87 1.80
CA ASP A 46 11.74 12.68 0.93
C ASP A 46 12.25 11.88 -0.28
N GLY A 47 11.48 10.90 -0.76
CA GLY A 47 12.01 9.91 -1.70
C GLY A 47 11.04 9.45 -2.80
N PRO A 48 11.46 8.39 -3.52
CA PRO A 48 10.64 7.80 -4.58
C PRO A 48 9.30 7.28 -4.05
N ARG A 49 8.33 7.27 -4.96
CA ARG A 49 7.00 6.70 -4.75
C ARG A 49 6.87 5.47 -5.63
N TRP A 50 6.54 4.35 -5.01
CA TRP A 50 6.19 3.10 -5.67
C TRP A 50 4.68 2.90 -5.59
N THR A 51 4.10 2.39 -6.67
CA THR A 51 2.68 2.06 -6.70
C THR A 51 2.55 0.60 -7.12
N PHE A 52 1.71 -0.13 -6.39
CA PHE A 52 1.46 -1.54 -6.59
C PHE A 52 -0.04 -1.74 -6.78
N THR A 53 -0.41 -2.59 -7.72
CA THR A 53 -1.76 -3.09 -7.89
C THR A 53 -1.81 -4.49 -7.33
N VAL A 54 -2.60 -4.69 -6.28
CA VAL A 54 -2.86 -6.00 -5.69
C VAL A 54 -3.81 -6.74 -6.60
N SER A 55 -3.40 -7.90 -7.08
CA SER A 55 -4.23 -8.84 -7.85
C SER A 55 -4.09 -10.21 -7.20
N ASP A 56 -5.20 -10.81 -6.76
CA ASP A 56 -5.21 -12.14 -6.12
C ASP A 56 -4.19 -12.25 -4.96
N ASP A 57 -4.20 -11.28 -4.04
CA ASP A 57 -3.27 -11.17 -2.89
C ASP A 57 -1.80 -10.87 -3.24
N VAL A 58 -1.47 -10.78 -4.53
CA VAL A 58 -0.12 -10.48 -5.02
C VAL A 58 0.00 -9.01 -5.39
N ALA A 59 1.00 -8.30 -4.85
CA ALA A 59 1.31 -6.93 -5.26
C ALA A 59 2.11 -6.93 -6.56
N VAL A 60 1.51 -6.41 -7.62
CA VAL A 60 2.17 -6.19 -8.90
C VAL A 60 2.62 -4.73 -8.99
N PRO A 61 3.91 -4.42 -9.15
CA PRO A 61 4.37 -3.05 -9.33
C PRO A 61 3.77 -2.47 -10.60
N ASP A 62 3.23 -1.26 -10.51
CA ASP A 62 2.81 -0.51 -11.67
C ASP A 62 4.09 -0.11 -12.43
N VAL A 63 4.12 -0.28 -13.76
CA VAL A 63 5.31 -0.07 -14.63
C VAL A 63 5.92 1.34 -14.54
N ASP A 64 5.22 2.27 -13.87
CA ASP A 64 5.68 3.64 -13.58
C ASP A 64 6.42 3.77 -12.24
N ALA A 65 6.58 2.68 -11.48
CA ALA A 65 7.50 2.62 -10.35
C ALA A 65 8.88 3.01 -10.90
N SER A 66 9.27 4.27 -10.68
CA SER A 66 10.33 4.96 -11.42
C SER A 66 11.74 4.47 -11.03
N THR A 67 11.86 3.22 -10.63
CA THR A 67 13.08 2.55 -10.18
C THR A 67 12.98 1.10 -10.63
N ASP A 68 13.81 0.70 -11.59
CA ASP A 68 13.98 -0.69 -12.06
C ASP A 68 14.30 -1.67 -10.91
N GLU A 69 14.78 -1.17 -9.77
CA GLU A 69 15.02 -1.94 -8.55
C GLU A 69 14.04 -1.52 -7.44
N LEU A 70 13.17 -2.44 -7.04
CA LEU A 70 12.42 -2.32 -5.80
C LEU A 70 13.40 -2.47 -4.63
N PRO A 71 13.37 -1.57 -3.64
CA PRO A 71 14.22 -1.72 -2.47
C PRO A 71 13.82 -2.97 -1.66
N THR A 72 14.82 -3.61 -1.05
CA THR A 72 14.68 -4.88 -0.31
C THR A 72 13.72 -4.81 0.88
N TRP A 73 13.41 -3.61 1.38
CA TRP A 73 12.46 -3.41 2.46
C TRP A 73 10.99 -3.35 2.01
N ILE A 74 10.70 -3.28 0.70
CA ILE A 74 9.33 -3.27 0.19
C ILE A 74 8.65 -4.63 0.35
N GLU A 75 9.34 -5.72 0.02
CA GLU A 75 8.82 -7.08 0.18
C GLU A 75 8.34 -7.38 1.61
N PRO A 76 9.16 -7.20 2.68
CA PRO A 76 8.71 -7.45 4.04
C PRO A 76 7.62 -6.47 4.49
N LEU A 77 7.57 -5.26 3.92
CA LEU A 77 6.48 -4.33 4.18
C LEU A 77 5.17 -4.83 3.59
N LEU A 78 5.15 -5.27 2.33
CA LEU A 78 3.96 -5.81 1.67
C LEU A 78 3.49 -7.10 2.36
N HIS A 79 4.41 -7.95 2.81
CA HIS A 79 4.07 -9.14 3.59
C HIS A 79 3.38 -8.79 4.93
N ARG A 80 3.80 -7.71 5.60
CA ARG A 80 3.12 -7.20 6.81
C ARG A 80 1.72 -6.68 6.53
N LEU A 81 1.42 -6.27 5.30
CA LEU A 81 0.07 -5.88 4.87
C LEU A 81 -0.83 -7.09 4.60
N GLY A 82 -0.27 -8.30 4.73
CA GLY A 82 -0.99 -9.55 4.51
C GLY A 82 -0.93 -10.05 3.07
N LEU A 83 -0.03 -9.51 2.24
CA LEU A 83 0.14 -9.91 0.85
C LEU A 83 1.13 -11.08 0.74
N GLU A 84 0.82 -12.06 -0.10
CA GLU A 84 1.69 -13.22 -0.33
C GLU A 84 3.07 -12.84 -0.87
N GLY A 85 3.18 -11.77 -1.66
CA GLY A 85 4.46 -11.28 -2.17
C GLY A 85 4.37 -10.19 -3.24
N VAL A 86 5.49 -9.99 -3.93
CA VAL A 86 5.61 -9.11 -5.10
C VAL A 86 5.89 -9.97 -6.33
N ASP A 87 5.10 -9.79 -7.39
CA ASP A 87 5.36 -10.42 -8.70
C ASP A 87 5.88 -9.34 -9.66
N ALA A 88 7.02 -9.61 -10.31
CA ALA A 88 7.79 -8.66 -11.10
C ALA A 88 7.86 -9.06 -12.58
#